data_AF-A0A9Q0D5U4-F1
#
_entry.id   AF-A0A9Q0D5U4-F1
#
_cell.length_a   1.000
_cell.length_b   1.000
_cell.length_c   1.000
_cell.angle_alpha   90.00
_cell.angle_beta   90.00
_cell.angle_gamma   90.00
#
_symmetry.space_group_name_H-M   'P 1'
#
loop_
_entity.id
_entity.type
_entity.pdbx_description
1 polymer ?
#
loop_
_entity_poly.entity_id
_entity_poly.type
_entity_poly.pdbx_seq_one_letter_code
_entity_poly.pdbx_strand_id
1 'polypeptide(L)'
;MELLHHFFIQTKGILRYDLFQVVFILDGLDECRLPLDFQNNPIWTDVLKSTSVDVLLTNLIRGDLLPSARIWITTRPAAANQIPAECVGMVTEVRGFTDPQKEEYFRKRFREETLASTIISHIKTSRSLHIMCHIPRVQQYEVEVTLDPDTATPQLILSDDGKQVHDGGVGRELPENPKRFTHYINVLTRQSFSSGRFYFEVQVKDKTAWWLGVTRKSISRKYLITSHTPENGIWILYFLKDKLGFFDNPDVCLPVRAELQKVGVFVDYDAGLVSFYDVEARAHIYSATGCTFSEPLYPILCPCLHDGGRNSTPLIISPVNPKD
;
A
#
# COMPACT_ATOMS: atom_id res chain seq x y z
N MET A 1 -27.99 23.85 -9.13
CA MET A 1 -29.30 23.47 -8.53
C MET A 1 -30.16 22.57 -9.42
N GLU A 2 -30.12 22.71 -10.75
CA GLU A 2 -30.82 21.77 -11.65
C GLU A 2 -30.43 20.31 -11.45
N LEU A 3 -29.15 20.01 -11.12
CA LEU A 3 -28.68 18.64 -10.87
C LEU A 3 -29.38 17.98 -9.66
N LEU A 4 -29.52 18.68 -8.54
CA LEU A 4 -30.22 18.17 -7.35
C LEU A 4 -31.72 17.98 -7.63
N HIS A 5 -32.34 18.90 -8.37
CA HIS A 5 -33.74 18.77 -8.79
C HIS A 5 -33.98 17.71 -9.86
N HIS A 6 -32.96 17.34 -10.62
CA HIS A 6 -32.99 16.28 -11.62
C HIS A 6 -32.96 14.89 -10.95
N PHE A 7 -32.04 14.68 -9.99
CA PHE A 7 -31.93 13.40 -9.29
C PHE A 7 -32.90 13.25 -8.11
N PHE A 8 -33.30 14.35 -7.48
CA PHE A 8 -34.22 14.37 -6.35
C PHE A 8 -35.39 15.31 -6.63
N ILE A 9 -36.36 14.84 -7.41
CA ILE A 9 -37.57 15.60 -7.79
C ILE A 9 -38.31 16.18 -6.57
N GLN A 10 -38.26 15.50 -5.42
CA GLN A 10 -38.85 15.93 -4.14
C GLN A 10 -38.21 17.21 -3.58
N THR A 11 -37.04 17.60 -4.07
CA THR A 11 -36.36 18.85 -3.69
C THR A 11 -36.76 20.04 -4.57
N LYS A 12 -37.55 19.83 -5.64
CA LYS A 12 -38.02 20.93 -6.50
C LYS A 12 -38.84 21.92 -5.67
N GLY A 13 -38.37 23.17 -5.62
CA GLY A 13 -39.00 24.25 -4.86
C GLY A 13 -38.38 24.53 -3.48
N ILE A 14 -37.39 23.75 -3.04
CA ILE A 14 -36.61 24.07 -1.86
C ILE A 14 -35.60 25.17 -2.23
N LEU A 15 -35.94 26.41 -1.92
CA LEU A 15 -35.09 27.59 -2.14
C LEU A 15 -34.31 28.01 -0.88
N ARG A 16 -34.61 27.37 0.27
CA ARG A 16 -34.13 27.73 1.61
C ARG A 16 -33.48 26.50 2.26
N TYR A 17 -32.23 26.22 1.88
CA TYR A 17 -31.43 25.12 2.42
C TYR A 17 -30.95 25.37 3.86
N ASP A 18 -31.01 26.61 4.32
CA ASP A 18 -30.82 27.04 5.71
C ASP A 18 -31.84 26.43 6.69
N LEU A 19 -32.99 25.98 6.18
CA LEU A 19 -34.04 25.37 7.01
C LEU A 19 -33.89 23.85 7.20
N PHE A 20 -32.91 23.23 6.52
CA PHE A 20 -32.72 21.78 6.52
C PHE A 20 -31.31 21.41 6.93
N GLN A 21 -31.17 20.34 7.71
CA GLN A 21 -29.86 19.70 7.88
C GLN A 21 -29.56 18.88 6.63
N VAL A 22 -28.66 19.41 5.79
CA VAL A 22 -28.21 18.75 4.56
C VAL A 22 -26.87 18.08 4.81
N VAL A 23 -26.75 16.83 4.39
CA VAL A 23 -25.48 16.10 4.35
C VAL A 23 -25.17 15.73 2.91
N PHE A 24 -23.99 16.11 2.43
CA PHE A 24 -23.45 15.65 1.16
C PHE A 24 -22.48 14.50 1.42
N ILE A 25 -22.66 13.39 0.70
CA ILE A 25 -21.73 12.26 0.72
C ILE A 25 -21.06 12.23 -0.65
N LEU A 26 -19.75 12.48 -0.67
CA LEU A 26 -18.91 12.41 -1.86
C LEU A 26 -18.12 11.11 -1.77
N ASP A 27 -18.58 10.09 -2.49
CA ASP A 27 -17.97 8.77 -2.48
C ASP A 27 -16.91 8.67 -3.59
N GLY A 28 -15.66 8.35 -3.22
CA GLY A 28 -14.55 8.13 -4.15
C GLY A 28 -13.96 9.42 -4.74
N LEU A 29 -13.59 10.40 -3.93
CA LEU A 29 -12.97 11.64 -4.41
C LEU A 29 -11.67 11.37 -5.21
N ASP A 30 -10.96 10.27 -4.93
CA ASP A 30 -9.78 9.85 -5.69
C ASP A 30 -10.04 9.52 -7.17
N GLU A 31 -11.30 9.29 -7.55
CA GLU A 31 -11.71 9.09 -8.94
C GLU A 31 -12.15 10.40 -9.62
N CYS A 32 -12.25 11.50 -8.86
CA CYS A 32 -12.63 12.80 -9.37
C CYS A 32 -11.52 13.32 -10.30
N ARG A 33 -11.89 13.62 -11.55
CA ARG A 33 -10.98 14.17 -12.56
C ARG A 33 -10.99 15.70 -12.63
N LEU A 34 -11.77 16.35 -11.77
CA LEU A 34 -11.78 17.80 -11.67
C LEU A 34 -10.50 18.27 -10.97
N PRO A 35 -9.97 19.46 -11.32
CA PRO A 35 -8.73 19.95 -10.73
C PRO A 35 -8.85 20.28 -9.23
N LEU A 36 -10.06 20.52 -8.72
CA LEU A 36 -10.34 20.91 -7.34
C LEU A 36 -9.48 22.12 -6.93
N ASP A 37 -9.52 23.18 -7.74
CA ASP A 37 -8.65 24.32 -7.56
C ASP A 37 -9.11 25.21 -6.40
N PHE A 38 -8.76 24.81 -5.17
CA PHE A 38 -9.09 25.55 -3.97
C PHE A 38 -8.42 26.93 -3.89
N GLN A 39 -7.41 27.23 -4.71
CA GLN A 39 -6.70 28.52 -4.68
C GLN A 39 -7.29 29.53 -5.65
N ASN A 40 -7.56 29.12 -6.89
CA ASN A 40 -7.97 30.05 -7.95
C ASN A 40 -9.49 30.08 -8.17
N ASN A 41 -10.24 29.08 -7.71
CA ASN A 41 -11.69 29.11 -7.90
C ASN A 41 -12.34 30.25 -7.13
N PRO A 42 -13.16 31.09 -7.80
CA PRO A 42 -13.82 32.22 -7.15
C PRO A 42 -14.71 31.75 -6.01
N ILE A 43 -14.81 32.59 -4.98
CA ILE A 43 -15.78 32.38 -3.90
C ILE A 43 -17.19 32.43 -4.50
N TRP A 44 -17.97 31.39 -4.26
CA TRP A 44 -19.29 31.22 -4.84
C TRP A 44 -20.32 30.88 -3.77
N THR A 45 -21.20 31.84 -3.48
CA THR A 45 -22.24 31.73 -2.45
C THR A 45 -23.66 31.69 -3.04
N ASP A 46 -23.81 32.04 -4.33
CA ASP A 46 -25.10 32.16 -5.00
C ASP A 46 -25.55 30.82 -5.59
N VAL A 47 -26.43 30.13 -4.88
CA VAL A 47 -26.97 28.82 -5.29
C VAL A 47 -27.89 28.88 -6.51
N LEU A 48 -28.40 30.07 -6.88
CA LEU A 48 -29.35 30.23 -7.99
C LEU A 48 -28.65 30.39 -9.34
N LYS A 49 -27.37 30.76 -9.34
CA LYS A 49 -26.60 30.99 -10.56
C LYS A 49 -25.79 29.74 -10.96
N SER A 50 -25.69 29.54 -12.27
CA SER A 50 -24.88 28.48 -12.86
C SER A 50 -23.39 28.83 -12.81
N THR A 51 -22.57 27.84 -12.50
CA THR A 51 -21.10 27.89 -12.56
C THR A 51 -20.56 26.49 -12.86
N SER A 52 -19.24 26.32 -12.97
CA SER A 52 -18.64 25.02 -13.24
C SER A 52 -18.77 24.06 -12.04
N VAL A 53 -18.76 22.75 -12.30
CA VAL A 53 -18.84 21.73 -11.24
C VAL A 53 -17.65 21.82 -10.29
N ASP A 54 -16.48 22.16 -10.82
CA ASP A 54 -15.26 22.38 -10.03
C ASP A 54 -15.43 23.52 -9.01
N VAL A 55 -15.94 24.68 -9.47
CA VAL A 55 -16.23 25.83 -8.60
C VAL A 55 -17.31 25.48 -7.59
N LEU A 56 -18.36 24.75 -7.97
CA LEU A 56 -19.38 24.31 -7.03
C LEU A 56 -18.79 23.40 -5.94
N LEU A 57 -17.97 22.42 -6.32
CA LEU A 57 -17.43 21.43 -5.38
C LEU A 57 -16.43 22.06 -4.41
N THR A 58 -15.52 22.90 -4.88
CA THR A 58 -14.56 23.59 -4.01
C THR A 58 -15.28 24.52 -3.02
N ASN A 59 -16.28 25.29 -3.47
CA ASN A 59 -17.03 26.18 -2.58
C ASN A 59 -17.99 25.44 -1.64
N LEU A 60 -18.48 24.26 -2.03
CA LEU A 60 -19.20 23.39 -1.13
C LEU A 60 -18.27 22.90 -0.01
N ILE A 61 -17.09 22.38 -0.35
CA ILE A 61 -16.11 21.85 0.60
C ILE A 61 -15.55 22.94 1.52
N ARG A 62 -15.28 24.15 1.01
CA ARG A 62 -14.89 25.31 1.84
C ARG A 62 -15.99 25.78 2.80
N GLY A 63 -17.25 25.45 2.50
CA GLY A 63 -18.42 25.93 3.24
C GLY A 63 -18.95 27.28 2.77
N ASP A 64 -18.44 27.84 1.67
CA ASP A 64 -18.91 29.12 1.12
C ASP A 64 -20.29 28.99 0.46
N LEU A 65 -20.54 27.88 -0.25
CA LEU A 65 -21.77 27.68 -1.01
C LEU A 65 -22.97 27.34 -0.13
N LEU A 66 -22.77 26.47 0.86
CA LEU A 66 -23.79 26.01 1.79
C LEU A 66 -23.17 25.88 3.20
N PRO A 67 -23.05 26.97 3.96
CA PRO A 67 -22.32 26.98 5.24
C PRO A 67 -22.87 26.03 6.31
N SER A 68 -24.17 25.70 6.24
CA SER A 68 -24.83 24.80 7.19
C SER A 68 -24.81 23.33 6.76
N ALA A 69 -24.31 23.02 5.57
CA ALA A 69 -24.23 21.64 5.09
C ALA A 69 -23.07 20.91 5.79
N ARG A 70 -23.28 19.62 6.05
CA ARG A 70 -22.20 18.71 6.44
C ARG A 70 -21.75 17.92 5.25
N ILE A 71 -20.47 17.58 5.21
CA ILE A 71 -19.87 16.88 4.08
C ILE A 71 -19.12 15.68 4.63
N TRP A 72 -19.39 14.51 4.05
CA TRP A 72 -18.60 13.30 4.25
C TRP A 72 -17.97 12.95 2.91
N ILE A 73 -16.64 12.88 2.90
CA ILE A 73 -15.86 12.46 1.73
C ILE A 73 -15.22 11.10 2.02
N THR A 74 -15.39 10.13 1.12
CA THR A 74 -14.57 8.92 1.09
C THR A 74 -13.52 9.07 -0.01
N THR A 75 -12.28 8.70 0.28
CA THR A 75 -11.17 8.85 -0.67
C THR A 75 -9.98 8.02 -0.23
N ARG A 76 -9.08 7.69 -1.17
CA ARG A 76 -7.77 7.15 -0.81
C ARG A 76 -6.91 8.22 -0.12
N PRO A 77 -6.01 7.84 0.81
CA PRO A 77 -5.16 8.78 1.53
C PRO A 77 -4.42 9.79 0.63
N ALA A 78 -3.93 9.36 -0.54
CA ALA A 78 -3.21 10.23 -1.47
C ALA A 78 -4.05 11.40 -2.00
N ALA A 79 -5.35 11.17 -2.27
CA ALA A 79 -6.25 12.20 -2.77
C ALA A 79 -6.87 13.05 -1.65
N ALA A 80 -6.85 12.59 -0.39
CA ALA A 80 -7.28 13.38 0.76
C ALA A 80 -6.48 14.69 0.89
N ASN A 81 -5.20 14.67 0.53
CA ASN A 81 -4.30 15.84 0.57
C ASN A 81 -4.66 16.95 -0.43
N GLN A 82 -5.58 16.70 -1.37
CA GLN A 82 -6.08 17.73 -2.26
C GLN A 82 -7.04 18.69 -1.55
N ILE A 83 -7.60 18.28 -0.41
CA ILE A 83 -8.49 19.11 0.41
C ILE A 83 -7.64 19.93 1.39
N PRO A 84 -7.78 21.27 1.42
CA PRO A 84 -7.08 22.10 2.39
C PRO A 84 -7.43 21.71 3.82
N ALA A 85 -6.43 21.66 4.71
CA ALA A 85 -6.59 21.17 6.08
C ALA A 85 -7.61 21.99 6.88
N GLU A 86 -7.76 23.28 6.58
CA GLU A 86 -8.75 24.18 7.17
C GLU A 86 -10.20 23.80 6.84
N CYS A 87 -10.43 23.06 5.76
CA CYS A 87 -11.75 22.55 5.37
C CYS A 87 -12.09 21.21 6.05
N VAL A 88 -11.14 20.61 6.78
CA VAL A 88 -11.26 19.25 7.32
C VAL A 88 -11.53 19.28 8.82
N GLY A 89 -12.77 18.95 9.21
CA GLY A 89 -13.16 18.88 10.63
C GLY A 89 -12.74 17.58 11.33
N MET A 90 -12.80 16.44 10.63
CA MET A 90 -12.46 15.13 11.20
C MET A 90 -11.97 14.20 10.09
N VAL A 91 -10.96 13.40 10.39
CA VAL A 91 -10.46 12.33 9.52
C VAL A 91 -10.60 11.00 10.27
N THR A 92 -11.08 9.98 9.57
CA THR A 92 -11.11 8.61 10.08
C THR A 92 -10.52 7.70 9.02
N GLU A 93 -9.46 6.99 9.39
CA GLU A 93 -8.89 5.94 8.55
C GLU A 93 -9.82 4.73 8.56
N VAL A 94 -10.40 4.39 7.41
CA VAL A 94 -11.16 3.16 7.24
C VAL A 94 -10.19 2.04 6.92
N ARG A 95 -9.81 1.27 7.94
CA ARG A 95 -9.01 0.05 7.77
C ARG A 95 -9.91 -1.10 7.31
N GLY A 96 -9.34 -2.04 6.54
CA GLY A 96 -10.05 -3.27 6.18
C GLY A 96 -10.48 -4.07 7.42
N PHE A 97 -11.47 -4.95 7.26
CA PHE A 97 -11.93 -5.80 8.35
C PHE A 97 -10.90 -6.89 8.69
N THR A 98 -10.68 -7.13 9.98
CA THR A 98 -10.10 -8.39 10.48
C THR A 98 -11.09 -9.54 10.28
N ASP A 99 -10.63 -10.79 10.29
CA ASP A 99 -11.52 -11.94 10.09
C ASP A 99 -12.67 -12.02 11.11
N PRO A 100 -12.45 -11.74 12.41
CA PRO A 100 -13.55 -11.62 13.38
C PRO A 100 -14.54 -10.50 13.03
N GLN A 101 -14.04 -9.34 12.56
CA GLN A 101 -14.90 -8.22 12.17
C GLN A 101 -15.70 -8.50 10.89
N LYS A 102 -15.18 -9.33 9.97
CA LYS A 102 -15.94 -9.79 8.78
C LYS A 102 -17.09 -10.69 9.22
N GLU A 103 -16.83 -11.65 10.09
CA GLU A 103 -17.89 -12.49 10.64
C GLU A 103 -18.94 -11.66 11.38
N GLU A 104 -18.50 -10.73 12.22
CA GLU A 104 -19.38 -9.81 12.94
C GLU A 104 -20.20 -8.94 11.98
N TYR A 105 -19.60 -8.44 10.90
CA TYR A 105 -20.31 -7.71 9.84
C TYR A 105 -21.42 -8.57 9.24
N PHE A 106 -21.13 -9.81 8.82
CA PHE A 106 -22.14 -10.68 8.22
C PHE A 106 -23.23 -11.08 9.23
N ARG A 107 -22.88 -11.34 10.50
CA ARG A 107 -23.86 -11.58 11.57
C ARG A 107 -24.76 -10.36 11.85
N LYS A 108 -24.21 -9.14 11.81
CA LYS A 108 -25.01 -7.91 11.98
C LYS A 108 -25.84 -7.55 10.74
N ARG A 109 -25.35 -7.89 9.54
CA ARG A 109 -25.96 -7.51 8.25
C ARG A 109 -27.22 -8.30 7.94
N PHE A 110 -27.29 -9.55 8.39
CA PHE A 110 -28.42 -10.44 8.18
C PHE A 110 -29.12 -10.72 9.51
N ARG A 111 -30.44 -10.45 9.57
CA ARG A 111 -31.24 -10.67 10.80
C ARG A 111 -31.37 -12.14 11.18
N GLU A 112 -31.15 -13.04 10.23
CA GLU A 112 -31.30 -14.48 10.42
C GLU A 112 -29.92 -15.13 10.64
N GLU A 113 -29.72 -15.66 11.84
CA GLU A 113 -28.42 -16.20 12.29
C GLU A 113 -27.96 -17.41 11.45
N THR A 114 -28.90 -18.22 11.01
CA THR A 114 -28.69 -19.39 10.14
C THR A 114 -28.18 -18.97 8.75
N LEU A 115 -28.76 -17.92 8.17
CA LEU A 115 -28.33 -17.37 6.89
C LEU A 115 -26.94 -16.71 7.01
N ALA A 116 -26.71 -15.92 8.06
CA ALA A 116 -25.40 -15.32 8.34
C ALA A 116 -24.32 -16.40 8.49
N SER A 117 -24.59 -17.44 9.28
CA SER A 117 -23.68 -18.57 9.48
C SER A 117 -23.43 -19.35 8.19
N THR A 118 -24.45 -19.53 7.36
CA THR A 118 -24.35 -20.19 6.05
C THR A 118 -23.49 -19.37 5.09
N ILE A 119 -23.69 -18.05 5.03
CA ILE A 119 -22.88 -17.14 4.20
C ILE A 119 -21.43 -17.12 4.68
N ILE A 120 -21.19 -16.99 5.98
CA ILE A 120 -19.84 -17.06 6.56
C ILE A 120 -19.20 -18.42 6.23
N SER A 121 -19.94 -19.51 6.36
CA SER A 121 -19.48 -20.86 6.00
C SER A 121 -19.15 -20.94 4.51
N HIS A 122 -19.99 -20.41 3.62
CA HIS A 122 -19.71 -20.38 2.17
C HIS A 122 -18.51 -19.52 1.83
N ILE A 123 -18.32 -18.37 2.47
CA ILE A 123 -17.14 -17.52 2.28
C ILE A 123 -15.88 -18.23 2.76
N LYS A 124 -15.94 -18.96 3.90
CA LYS A 124 -14.81 -19.75 4.43
C LYS A 124 -14.48 -20.97 3.59
N THR A 125 -15.50 -21.66 3.08
CA THR A 125 -15.35 -22.89 2.28
C THR A 125 -15.01 -22.59 0.82
N SER A 126 -15.44 -21.45 0.29
CA SER A 126 -15.14 -21.01 -1.07
C SER A 126 -13.88 -20.15 -1.10
N ARG A 127 -12.79 -20.74 -1.60
CA ARG A 127 -11.49 -20.07 -1.75
C ARG A 127 -11.59 -18.73 -2.49
N SER A 128 -12.39 -18.66 -3.56
CA SER A 128 -12.57 -17.43 -4.35
C SER A 128 -13.29 -16.33 -3.58
N LEU A 129 -14.34 -16.67 -2.81
CA LEU A 129 -15.06 -15.71 -1.96
C LEU A 129 -14.18 -15.25 -0.79
N HIS A 130 -13.42 -16.17 -0.19
CA HIS A 130 -12.45 -15.86 0.84
C HIS A 130 -11.42 -14.83 0.35
N ILE A 131 -10.76 -15.09 -0.79
CA ILE A 131 -9.78 -14.17 -1.41
C ILE A 131 -10.40 -12.79 -1.65
N MET A 132 -11.59 -12.71 -2.26
CA MET A 132 -12.26 -11.41 -2.54
C MET A 132 -12.56 -10.60 -1.28
N CYS A 133 -12.79 -11.26 -0.14
CA CYS A 133 -13.03 -10.59 1.13
C CYS A 133 -11.75 -10.29 1.94
N HIS A 134 -10.58 -10.84 1.56
CA HIS A 134 -9.37 -10.82 2.40
C HIS A 134 -8.15 -10.19 1.72
N ILE A 135 -8.04 -10.28 0.39
CA ILE A 135 -6.85 -9.85 -0.34
C ILE A 135 -7.27 -8.82 -1.40
N PRO A 136 -6.70 -7.60 -1.42
CA PRO A 136 -6.70 -6.84 -2.67
C PRO A 136 -6.08 -7.73 -3.75
N ARG A 137 -6.65 -7.81 -4.97
CA ARG A 137 -6.12 -8.63 -6.09
C ARG A 137 -4.75 -8.10 -6.56
N VAL A 138 -3.75 -8.07 -5.69
CA VAL A 138 -2.43 -7.46 -5.92
C VAL A 138 -1.56 -8.36 -6.79
N GLN A 139 -1.77 -9.67 -6.68
CA GLN A 139 -1.14 -10.70 -7.52
C GLN A 139 -1.40 -10.51 -9.02
N GLN A 140 -2.49 -9.83 -9.42
CA GLN A 140 -2.74 -9.51 -10.83
C GLN A 140 -1.73 -8.49 -11.41
N TYR A 141 -0.98 -7.80 -10.54
CA TYR A 141 0.07 -6.86 -10.90
C TYR A 141 1.47 -7.50 -10.82
N GLU A 142 1.54 -8.84 -10.88
CA GLU A 142 2.82 -9.55 -10.90
C GLU A 142 3.75 -8.99 -11.97
N VAL A 143 5.01 -8.80 -11.59
CA VAL A 143 6.09 -8.43 -12.49
C VAL A 143 7.22 -9.45 -12.39
N GLU A 144 7.79 -9.79 -13.54
CA GLU A 144 8.98 -10.61 -13.57
C GLU A 144 10.22 -9.77 -13.24
N VAL A 145 10.90 -10.12 -12.15
CA VAL A 145 12.14 -9.48 -11.72
C VAL A 145 13.29 -10.47 -11.57
N THR A 146 14.51 -10.01 -11.78
CA THR A 146 15.75 -10.79 -11.65
C THR A 146 16.82 -9.96 -10.94
N LEU A 147 17.66 -10.62 -10.16
CA LEU A 147 18.72 -10.00 -9.38
C LEU A 147 19.85 -9.48 -10.26
N ASP A 148 20.38 -8.31 -9.91
CA ASP A 148 21.48 -7.67 -10.62
C ASP A 148 22.83 -7.97 -9.93
N PRO A 149 23.68 -8.87 -10.48
CA PRO A 149 24.99 -9.21 -9.92
C PRO A 149 25.96 -8.03 -9.85
N ASP A 150 25.73 -6.97 -10.63
CA ASP A 150 26.53 -5.75 -10.56
C ASP A 150 26.29 -4.96 -9.26
N THR A 151 25.12 -5.14 -8.64
CA THR A 151 24.75 -4.48 -7.40
C THR A 151 25.09 -5.31 -6.17
N ALA A 152 25.17 -6.64 -6.32
CA ALA A 152 25.34 -7.59 -5.23
C ALA A 152 26.66 -7.40 -4.47
N THR A 153 26.58 -7.39 -3.14
CA THR A 153 27.76 -7.40 -2.26
C THR A 153 28.67 -8.60 -2.58
N PRO A 154 30.01 -8.48 -2.55
CA PRO A 154 30.91 -9.52 -3.05
C PRO A 154 30.82 -10.91 -2.40
N GLN A 155 30.20 -11.01 -1.22
CA GLN A 155 29.95 -12.26 -0.51
C GLN A 155 28.68 -13.00 -0.96
N LEU A 156 27.80 -12.33 -1.70
CA LEU A 156 26.54 -12.92 -2.16
C LEU A 156 26.78 -13.88 -3.31
N ILE A 157 26.06 -15.00 -3.27
CA ILE A 157 26.00 -15.97 -4.36
C ILE A 157 24.60 -15.91 -4.94
N LEU A 158 24.53 -15.67 -6.26
CA LEU A 158 23.29 -15.61 -7.03
C LEU A 158 23.18 -16.86 -7.90
N SER A 159 21.97 -17.35 -8.13
CA SER A 159 21.71 -18.40 -9.13
C SER A 159 21.81 -17.86 -10.56
N ASP A 160 22.06 -18.76 -11.52
CA ASP A 160 22.22 -18.41 -12.94
C ASP A 160 20.97 -17.76 -13.55
N ASP A 161 19.78 -18.14 -13.08
CA ASP A 161 18.49 -17.54 -13.47
C ASP A 161 18.23 -16.17 -12.81
N GLY A 162 19.10 -15.74 -11.90
CA GLY A 162 18.97 -14.49 -11.15
C GLY A 162 17.76 -14.47 -10.21
N LYS A 163 17.23 -15.62 -9.78
CA LYS A 163 16.07 -15.69 -8.87
C LYS A 163 16.44 -15.95 -7.42
N GLN A 164 17.62 -16.51 -7.15
CA GLN A 164 18.03 -16.91 -5.80
C GLN A 164 19.24 -16.12 -5.33
N VAL A 165 19.28 -15.84 -4.02
CA VAL A 165 20.44 -15.23 -3.36
C VAL A 165 20.62 -15.73 -1.94
N HIS A 166 21.87 -16.05 -1.59
CA HIS A 166 22.26 -16.34 -0.21
C HIS A 166 23.66 -15.78 0.08
N ASP A 167 23.99 -15.67 1.37
CA ASP A 167 25.34 -15.35 1.80
C ASP A 167 26.27 -16.55 1.59
N GLY A 168 27.36 -16.35 0.86
CA GLY A 168 28.41 -17.34 0.65
C GLY A 168 29.44 -17.39 1.79
N GLY A 169 29.35 -16.47 2.76
CA GLY A 169 30.20 -16.42 3.95
C GLY A 169 31.61 -15.87 3.73
N VAL A 170 32.13 -15.90 2.49
CA VAL A 170 33.44 -15.33 2.12
C VAL A 170 33.28 -14.35 0.98
N GLY A 171 33.77 -13.12 1.17
CA GLY A 171 33.80 -12.10 0.14
C GLY A 171 34.75 -12.49 -1.00
N ARG A 172 34.27 -12.36 -2.24
CA ARG A 172 35.10 -12.56 -3.43
C ARG A 172 35.79 -11.24 -3.80
N GLU A 173 37.01 -11.31 -4.31
CA GLU A 173 37.61 -10.16 -4.98
C GLU A 173 36.91 -9.95 -6.32
N LEU A 174 36.21 -8.81 -6.45
CA LEU A 174 35.52 -8.41 -7.65
C LEU A 174 36.07 -7.06 -8.12
N PRO A 175 36.07 -6.79 -9.43
CA PRO A 175 36.41 -5.47 -9.96
C PRO A 175 35.55 -4.37 -9.32
N GLU A 176 36.13 -3.17 -9.18
CA GLU A 176 35.38 -2.01 -8.70
C GLU A 176 34.16 -1.76 -9.61
N ASN A 177 32.99 -1.68 -9.00
CA ASN A 177 31.75 -1.35 -9.68
C ASN A 177 30.96 -0.35 -8.81
N PRO A 178 30.69 0.87 -9.29
CA PRO A 178 30.00 1.89 -8.50
C PRO A 178 28.55 1.53 -8.14
N LYS A 179 27.94 0.56 -8.83
CA LYS A 179 26.61 0.04 -8.50
C LYS A 179 26.62 -0.92 -7.30
N ARG A 180 27.79 -1.48 -6.97
CA ARG A 180 27.94 -2.56 -5.99
C ARG A 180 27.78 -2.04 -4.56
N PHE A 181 26.99 -2.74 -3.76
CA PHE A 181 26.96 -2.53 -2.32
C PHE A 181 28.26 -3.02 -1.68
N THR A 182 28.87 -2.20 -0.82
CA THR A 182 30.14 -2.53 -0.16
C THR A 182 30.03 -2.75 1.34
N HIS A 183 28.88 -2.46 1.96
CA HIS A 183 28.73 -2.47 3.41
C HIS A 183 27.71 -3.52 3.91
N TYR A 184 26.44 -3.41 3.50
CA TYR A 184 25.41 -4.38 3.83
C TYR A 184 25.29 -5.46 2.76
N ILE A 185 24.77 -6.63 3.14
CA ILE A 185 24.66 -7.84 2.31
C ILE A 185 23.39 -7.75 1.45
N ASN A 186 23.39 -6.81 0.51
CA ASN A 186 22.22 -6.45 -0.28
C ASN A 186 22.44 -6.73 -1.76
N VAL A 187 21.33 -6.91 -2.47
CA VAL A 187 21.28 -6.96 -3.93
C VAL A 187 19.99 -6.28 -4.40
N LEU A 188 20.07 -5.55 -5.52
CA LEU A 188 18.90 -5.02 -6.21
C LEU A 188 18.48 -5.94 -7.36
N THR A 189 17.25 -5.79 -7.82
CA THR A 189 16.85 -6.31 -9.13
C THR A 189 17.36 -5.45 -10.28
N ARG A 190 17.39 -6.03 -11.49
CA ARG A 190 17.69 -5.31 -12.73
C ARG A 190 16.58 -4.32 -13.10
N GLN A 191 15.34 -4.75 -12.88
CA GLN A 191 14.13 -3.99 -13.17
C GLN A 191 13.90 -2.94 -12.09
N SER A 192 13.38 -1.79 -12.53
CA SER A 192 12.85 -0.74 -11.66
C SER A 192 11.56 -0.18 -12.22
N PHE A 193 10.77 0.42 -11.34
CA PHE A 193 9.41 0.88 -11.64
C PHE A 193 9.25 2.33 -11.21
N SER A 194 8.73 3.17 -12.10
CA SER A 194 8.59 4.61 -11.89
C SER A 194 7.16 5.12 -11.97
N SER A 195 6.18 4.22 -12.10
CA SER A 195 4.75 4.52 -12.14
C SER A 195 3.93 3.23 -12.01
N GLY A 196 2.62 3.37 -11.78
CA GLY A 196 1.69 2.26 -11.79
C GLY A 196 1.82 1.32 -10.60
N ARG A 197 1.37 0.08 -10.80
CA ARG A 197 1.27 -0.96 -9.77
C ARG A 197 2.13 -2.15 -10.14
N PHE A 198 2.87 -2.69 -9.18
CA PHE A 198 3.66 -3.90 -9.37
C PHE A 198 3.69 -4.78 -8.12
N TYR A 199 3.88 -6.07 -8.33
CA TYR A 199 3.88 -7.09 -7.29
C TYR A 199 4.95 -8.15 -7.55
N PHE A 200 5.65 -8.60 -6.51
CA PHE A 200 6.57 -9.73 -6.57
C PHE A 200 6.55 -10.54 -5.27
N GLU A 201 6.85 -11.83 -5.35
CA GLU A 201 6.89 -12.73 -4.19
C GLU A 201 8.31 -13.23 -3.92
N VAL A 202 8.64 -13.34 -2.64
CA VAL A 202 9.96 -13.80 -2.17
C VAL A 202 9.75 -14.90 -1.13
N GLN A 203 10.27 -16.09 -1.42
CA GLN A 203 10.35 -17.18 -0.44
C GLN A 203 11.41 -16.86 0.60
N VAL A 204 11.00 -16.94 1.86
CA VAL A 204 11.81 -16.69 3.07
C VAL A 204 11.87 -17.92 3.98
N LYS A 205 11.29 -19.04 3.52
CA LYS A 205 11.20 -20.31 4.23
C LYS A 205 12.57 -20.74 4.78
N ASP A 206 12.56 -21.23 6.02
CA ASP A 206 13.72 -21.77 6.74
C ASP A 206 14.86 -20.76 6.95
N LYS A 207 14.61 -19.46 6.79
CA LYS A 207 15.57 -18.39 7.14
C LYS A 207 15.31 -17.85 8.54
N THR A 208 16.39 -17.56 9.24
CA THR A 208 16.37 -17.00 10.61
C THR A 208 16.63 -15.49 10.65
N ALA A 209 17.16 -14.93 9.55
CA ALA A 209 17.29 -13.49 9.35
C ALA A 209 17.21 -13.12 7.86
N TRP A 210 16.46 -12.07 7.54
CA TRP A 210 16.37 -11.52 6.17
C TRP A 210 15.67 -10.17 6.17
N TRP A 211 15.99 -9.32 5.20
CA TRP A 211 15.24 -8.09 4.88
C TRP A 211 14.85 -8.06 3.42
N LEU A 212 13.68 -7.52 3.10
CA LEU A 212 13.22 -7.36 1.72
C LEU A 212 12.26 -6.17 1.58
N GLY A 213 12.16 -5.64 0.37
CA GLY A 213 11.21 -4.57 0.05
C GLY A 213 11.66 -3.80 -1.18
N VAL A 214 11.52 -2.48 -1.15
CA VAL A 214 11.87 -1.59 -2.27
C VAL A 214 12.68 -0.38 -1.82
N THR A 215 13.50 0.16 -2.71
CA THR A 215 14.31 1.35 -2.46
C THR A 215 14.42 2.23 -3.70
N ARG A 216 14.63 3.55 -3.51
CA ARG A 216 14.89 4.48 -4.61
C ARG A 216 16.22 4.19 -5.30
N LYS A 217 16.33 4.59 -6.57
CA LYS A 217 17.56 4.49 -7.36
C LYS A 217 18.77 5.13 -6.68
N SER A 218 18.58 6.30 -6.07
CA SER A 218 19.62 7.13 -5.45
C SER A 218 20.20 6.57 -4.16
N ILE A 219 19.74 5.42 -3.67
CA ILE A 219 20.22 4.91 -2.39
C ILE A 219 21.74 4.67 -2.40
N SER A 220 22.40 5.08 -1.30
CA SER A 220 23.84 4.95 -1.12
C SER A 220 24.27 3.47 -1.20
N ARG A 221 25.34 3.22 -1.96
CA ARG A 221 25.94 1.88 -2.08
C ARG A 221 27.13 1.65 -1.14
N LYS A 222 27.72 2.74 -0.64
CA LYS A 222 29.03 2.74 0.04
C LYS A 222 28.96 2.89 1.56
N TYR A 223 27.95 3.58 2.06
CA TYR A 223 27.88 3.94 3.48
C TYR A 223 26.86 3.09 4.24
N LEU A 224 27.07 2.99 5.55
CA LEU A 224 26.06 2.51 6.50
C LEU A 224 24.81 3.37 6.29
N ILE A 225 23.74 2.76 5.79
CA ILE A 225 22.40 3.35 5.88
C ILE A 225 22.10 3.37 7.38
N THR A 226 22.27 4.54 8.01
CA THR A 226 22.07 4.73 9.45
C THR A 226 20.59 4.80 9.81
N SER A 227 19.71 4.98 8.82
CA SER A 227 18.25 4.98 9.00
C SER A 227 17.55 4.40 7.77
N HIS A 228 17.08 3.16 7.89
CA HIS A 228 16.31 2.46 6.87
C HIS A 228 14.85 2.93 6.87
N THR A 229 14.58 4.22 6.68
CA THR A 229 13.21 4.77 6.79
C THR A 229 12.59 5.08 5.42
N PRO A 230 11.25 5.11 5.33
CA PRO A 230 10.53 5.62 4.17
C PRO A 230 11.00 7.01 3.72
N GLU A 231 11.33 7.89 4.68
CA GLU A 231 11.84 9.25 4.44
C GLU A 231 13.14 9.24 3.62
N ASN A 232 13.99 8.24 3.85
CA ASN A 232 15.25 8.03 3.14
C ASN A 232 15.10 7.22 1.84
N GLY A 233 13.88 6.94 1.42
CA GLY A 233 13.61 6.21 0.17
C GLY A 233 13.83 4.70 0.29
N ILE A 234 13.56 4.13 1.46
CA ILE A 234 13.66 2.70 1.74
C ILE A 234 12.38 2.22 2.42
N TRP A 235 11.78 1.14 1.90
CA TRP A 235 10.60 0.51 2.49
C TRP A 235 10.87 -0.97 2.64
N ILE A 236 11.16 -1.41 3.87
CA ILE A 236 11.72 -2.73 4.14
C ILE A 236 10.95 -3.41 5.27
N LEU A 237 10.52 -4.64 4.98
CA LEU A 237 10.12 -5.60 5.98
C LEU A 237 11.34 -6.43 6.38
N TYR A 238 11.53 -6.62 7.68
CA TYR A 238 12.64 -7.40 8.22
C TYR A 238 12.16 -8.51 9.14
N PHE A 239 12.90 -9.61 9.13
CA PHE A 239 12.88 -10.62 10.17
C PHE A 239 14.28 -10.77 10.75
N LEU A 240 14.46 -10.51 12.04
CA LEU A 240 15.75 -10.59 12.72
C LEU A 240 15.57 -10.97 14.19
N LYS A 241 16.31 -11.98 14.67
CA LYS A 241 16.25 -12.44 16.08
C LYS A 241 14.81 -12.68 16.55
N ASP A 242 14.04 -13.44 15.76
CA ASP A 242 12.64 -13.77 16.01
C ASP A 242 11.69 -12.57 16.11
N LYS A 243 12.08 -11.42 15.53
CA LYS A 243 11.23 -10.24 15.44
C LYS A 243 10.93 -9.93 13.98
N LEU A 244 9.64 -9.86 13.67
CA LEU A 244 9.15 -9.28 12.43
C LEU A 244 8.92 -7.79 12.65
N GLY A 245 9.40 -6.96 11.73
CA GLY A 245 9.22 -5.52 11.82
C GLY A 245 9.29 -4.85 10.47
N PHE A 246 8.90 -3.57 10.47
CA PHE A 246 9.11 -2.67 9.35
C PHE A 246 10.05 -1.57 9.81
N PHE A 247 11.09 -1.29 9.02
CA PHE A 247 12.04 -0.24 9.38
C PHE A 247 11.38 1.13 9.22
N ASP A 248 11.35 1.87 10.33
CA ASP A 248 10.82 3.23 10.41
C ASP A 248 11.49 3.95 11.60
N ASN A 249 11.12 5.19 11.89
CA ASN A 249 11.65 5.92 13.04
C ASN A 249 10.53 6.36 14.01
N PRO A 250 10.26 5.59 15.08
CA PRO A 250 10.92 4.34 15.48
C PRO A 250 10.45 3.12 14.67
N ASP A 251 11.22 2.03 14.72
CA ASP A 251 10.87 0.74 14.11
C ASP A 251 9.46 0.28 14.51
N VAL A 252 8.70 -0.21 13.52
CA VAL A 252 7.36 -0.75 13.74
C VAL A 252 7.48 -2.25 14.03
N CYS A 253 7.22 -2.65 15.28
CA CYS A 253 7.18 -4.06 15.68
C CYS A 253 5.88 -4.71 15.19
N LEU A 254 5.99 -5.81 14.44
CA LEU A 254 4.86 -6.53 13.87
C LEU A 254 4.66 -7.89 14.54
N PRO A 255 3.42 -8.40 14.63
CA PRO A 255 3.18 -9.73 15.16
C PRO A 255 3.88 -10.79 14.31
N VAL A 256 4.71 -11.62 14.94
CA VAL A 256 5.32 -12.77 14.26
C VAL A 256 4.22 -13.77 13.93
N ARG A 257 4.15 -14.16 12.65
CA ARG A 257 3.22 -15.18 12.16
C ARG A 257 3.93 -16.53 12.20
N ALA A 258 3.26 -17.54 12.75
CA ALA A 258 3.76 -18.90 12.65
C ALA A 258 3.87 -19.27 11.17
N GLU A 259 4.99 -19.89 10.76
CA GLU A 259 5.17 -20.46 9.42
C GLU A 259 5.22 -19.44 8.25
N LEU A 260 5.69 -18.20 8.47
CA LEU A 260 5.92 -17.27 7.36
C LEU A 260 6.96 -17.84 6.37
N GLN A 261 6.49 -18.37 5.24
CA GLN A 261 7.34 -19.02 4.23
C GLN A 261 7.57 -18.15 3.00
N LYS A 262 6.68 -17.21 2.71
CA LYS A 262 6.73 -16.38 1.52
C LYS A 262 6.09 -15.02 1.76
N VAL A 263 6.77 -13.96 1.32
CA VAL A 263 6.32 -12.58 1.45
C VAL A 263 6.04 -12.01 0.06
N GLY A 264 4.84 -11.47 -0.11
CA GLY A 264 4.44 -10.70 -1.28
C GLY A 264 4.65 -9.21 -1.03
N VAL A 265 5.30 -8.53 -1.97
CA VAL A 265 5.53 -7.08 -1.92
C VAL A 265 4.72 -6.44 -3.04
N PHE A 266 3.77 -5.57 -2.65
CA PHE A 266 2.96 -4.79 -3.56
C PHE A 266 3.32 -3.32 -3.47
N VAL A 267 3.41 -2.66 -4.61
CA VAL A 267 3.59 -1.21 -4.67
C VAL A 267 2.52 -0.61 -5.58
N ASP A 268 1.84 0.42 -5.09
CA ASP A 268 1.07 1.34 -5.90
C ASP A 268 1.84 2.67 -5.90
N TYR A 269 2.61 2.88 -6.98
CA TYR A 269 3.50 4.02 -7.11
C TYR A 269 2.69 5.32 -7.14
N ASP A 270 1.60 5.34 -7.90
CA ASP A 270 0.80 6.54 -8.09
C ASP A 270 0.02 6.90 -6.81
N ALA A 271 -0.37 5.90 -6.01
CA ALA A 271 -1.05 6.11 -4.74
C ALA A 271 -0.10 6.25 -3.53
N GLY A 272 1.22 6.16 -3.71
CA GLY A 272 2.17 6.30 -2.61
C GLY A 272 2.08 5.19 -1.57
N LEU A 273 1.97 3.94 -2.00
CA LEU A 273 1.72 2.78 -1.14
C LEU A 273 2.76 1.67 -1.37
N VAL A 274 3.34 1.16 -0.27
CA VAL A 274 4.07 -0.11 -0.25
C VAL A 274 3.39 -1.04 0.75
N SER A 275 3.02 -2.25 0.34
CA SER A 275 2.33 -3.22 1.18
C SER A 275 3.00 -4.59 1.15
N PHE A 276 2.98 -5.26 2.29
CA PHE A 276 3.57 -6.59 2.49
C PHE A 276 2.48 -7.57 2.87
N TYR A 277 2.59 -8.79 2.35
CA TYR A 277 1.61 -9.85 2.55
C TYR A 277 2.31 -11.16 2.89
N ASP A 278 1.72 -11.91 3.80
CA ASP A 278 2.01 -13.32 3.98
C ASP A 278 1.25 -14.05 2.87
N VAL A 279 1.98 -14.60 1.90
CA VAL A 279 1.36 -15.20 0.71
C VAL A 279 0.62 -16.48 1.07
N GLU A 280 1.21 -17.29 1.94
CA GLU A 280 0.64 -18.59 2.34
C GLU A 280 -0.60 -18.37 3.21
N ALA A 281 -0.51 -17.46 4.19
CA ALA A 281 -1.66 -17.10 5.03
C ALA A 281 -2.65 -16.15 4.35
N ARG A 282 -2.36 -15.67 3.13
CA ARG A 282 -3.19 -14.72 2.38
C ARG A 282 -3.56 -13.48 3.17
N ALA A 283 -2.62 -13.02 3.97
CA ALA A 283 -2.88 -12.04 5.00
C ALA A 283 -1.98 -10.83 4.81
N HIS A 284 -2.58 -9.65 4.95
CA HIS A 284 -1.84 -8.41 5.04
C HIS A 284 -0.90 -8.42 6.26
N ILE A 285 0.37 -8.08 6.05
CA ILE A 285 1.36 -7.92 7.12
C ILE A 285 1.43 -6.45 7.54
N TYR A 286 1.72 -5.56 6.60
CA TYR A 286 1.94 -4.14 6.86
C TYR A 286 1.81 -3.30 5.59
N SER A 287 1.41 -2.03 5.73
CA SER A 287 1.41 -1.05 4.64
C SER A 287 2.04 0.26 5.09
N ALA A 288 3.00 0.76 4.31
CA ALA A 288 3.46 2.13 4.37
C ALA A 288 2.63 2.98 3.39
N THR A 289 1.86 3.93 3.91
CA THR A 289 0.96 4.81 3.15
C THR A 289 1.49 6.24 3.13
N GLY A 290 1.00 7.06 2.19
CA GLY A 290 1.41 8.47 2.11
C GLY A 290 2.86 8.64 1.66
N CYS A 291 3.42 7.63 1.00
CA CYS A 291 4.77 7.68 0.47
C CYS A 291 4.82 8.58 -0.75
N THR A 292 5.80 9.48 -0.82
CA THR A 292 6.05 10.26 -2.04
C THR A 292 7.19 9.61 -2.82
N PHE A 293 6.92 9.06 -4.00
CA PHE A 293 7.94 8.49 -4.86
C PHE A 293 8.33 9.47 -5.97
N SER A 294 9.60 9.88 -5.97
CA SER A 294 10.17 10.82 -6.94
C SER A 294 11.18 10.17 -7.89
N GLU A 295 11.47 8.88 -7.70
CA GLU A 295 12.49 8.15 -8.42
C GLU A 295 12.05 6.70 -8.67
N PRO A 296 12.60 6.03 -9.71
CA PRO A 296 12.38 4.61 -9.91
C PRO A 296 12.71 3.81 -8.64
N LEU A 297 11.79 2.91 -8.29
CA LEU A 297 11.95 1.98 -7.19
C LEU A 297 12.52 0.66 -7.69
N TYR A 298 13.51 0.15 -6.97
CA TYR A 298 14.12 -1.15 -7.16
C TYR A 298 13.71 -2.08 -6.02
N PRO A 299 13.17 -3.26 -6.31
CA PRO A 299 13.19 -4.36 -5.37
C PRO A 299 14.61 -4.59 -4.82
N ILE A 300 14.68 -4.84 -3.51
CA ILE A 300 15.93 -5.06 -2.78
C ILE A 300 15.76 -6.26 -1.85
N LEU A 301 16.76 -7.15 -1.85
CA LEU A 301 16.83 -8.32 -0.98
C LEU A 301 18.12 -8.32 -0.16
N CYS A 302 18.00 -8.75 1.10
CA CYS A 302 19.11 -9.01 2.02
C CYS A 302 18.91 -10.38 2.67
N PRO A 303 19.69 -11.41 2.29
CA PRO A 303 19.58 -12.72 2.92
C PRO A 303 20.15 -12.76 4.35
N CYS A 304 20.75 -11.66 4.82
CA CYS A 304 21.57 -11.56 6.04
C CYS A 304 22.75 -12.54 6.06
N LEU A 305 23.54 -12.50 7.14
CA LEU A 305 24.71 -13.36 7.30
C LEU A 305 24.33 -14.85 7.41
N HIS A 306 25.23 -15.72 6.95
CA HIS A 306 25.11 -17.17 6.99
C HIS A 306 24.95 -17.76 8.41
N ASP A 307 25.40 -17.05 9.45
CA ASP A 307 25.30 -17.40 10.88
C ASP A 307 25.68 -18.87 11.21
N GLY A 308 26.87 -19.29 10.76
CA GLY A 308 27.38 -20.65 11.01
C GLY A 308 26.53 -21.76 10.37
N GLY A 309 25.73 -21.44 9.34
CA GLY A 309 24.84 -22.37 8.65
C GLY A 309 23.38 -22.25 9.06
N ARG A 310 23.06 -21.53 10.14
CA ARG A 310 21.68 -21.37 10.64
C ARG A 310 20.80 -20.49 9.76
N ASN A 311 21.39 -19.76 8.82
CA ASN A 311 20.67 -18.89 7.88
C ASN A 311 21.14 -19.12 6.43
N SER A 312 21.59 -20.33 6.10
CA SER A 312 22.18 -20.68 4.80
C SER A 312 21.18 -20.76 3.66
N THR A 313 19.89 -20.88 3.96
CA THR A 313 18.82 -20.99 2.98
C THR A 313 18.69 -19.69 2.16
N PRO A 314 18.51 -19.80 0.83
CA PRO A 314 18.43 -18.63 -0.03
C PRO A 314 17.10 -17.90 0.11
N LEU A 315 17.12 -16.61 -0.18
CA LEU A 315 15.92 -15.90 -0.62
C LEU A 315 15.67 -16.27 -2.08
N ILE A 316 14.42 -16.57 -2.44
CA ILE A 316 14.05 -16.99 -3.79
C ILE A 316 12.91 -16.11 -4.29
N ILE A 317 13.12 -15.41 -5.40
CA ILE A 317 12.06 -14.72 -6.14
C ILE A 317 11.26 -15.79 -6.88
N SER A 318 10.00 -15.96 -6.54
CA SER A 318 9.13 -16.98 -7.13
C SER A 318 8.00 -16.35 -7.95
N PRO A 319 7.57 -16.97 -9.06
CA PRO A 319 6.38 -16.54 -9.77
C PRO A 319 5.12 -16.75 -8.92
N VAL A 320 4.09 -15.93 -9.16
CA VAL A 320 2.78 -16.10 -8.54
C VAL A 320 2.17 -17.39 -9.05
N ASN A 321 1.75 -18.27 -8.14
CA ASN A 321 1.16 -19.54 -8.52
C ASN A 321 -0.33 -19.32 -8.86
N PRO A 322 -0.79 -19.54 -10.10
CA PRO A 322 -2.20 -19.31 -10.47
C PRO A 322 -3.16 -20.32 -9.82
N LYS A 323 -2.64 -21.33 -9.13
CA LYS A 323 -3.41 -22.31 -8.35
C LYS A 323 -3.66 -21.87 -6.91
N ASP A 324 -3.21 -20.67 -6.53
CA ASP A 324 -3.45 -20.10 -5.21
C ASP A 324 -4.65 -19.14 -5.19
#